data_AF-A0A924C9B4-F1
#
_entry.id   AF-A0A924C9B4-F1
#
_cell.length_a   1.000
_cell.length_b   1.000
_cell.length_c   1.000
_cell.angle_alpha   90.00
_cell.angle_beta   90.00
_cell.angle_gamma   90.00
#
_symmetry.space_group_name_H-M   'P 1'
#
loop_
_entity.id
_entity.type
_entity.pdbx_description
1 polymer ?
#
loop_
_entity_poly.entity_id
_entity_poly.type
_entity_poly.pdbx_seq_one_letter_code
_entity_poly.pdbx_strand_id
1 'polypeptide(L)' 'VCNIGDMLQRLTGGRLPSTTHRVVNPVPERAAFPRYSTPFFLHFRPDYRIETMPGGPFDAPPIMADDYLHERLREIKLL' A
#
# COMPACT_ATOMS: atom_id res chain seq x y z
N VAL A 1 -2.82 -3.11 -13.87
CA VAL A 1 -3.51 -2.33 -12.82
C VAL A 1 -2.44 -1.68 -11.97
N CYS A 2 -2.60 -0.42 -11.60
CA CYS A 2 -1.73 0.29 -10.66
C CYS A 2 -2.61 0.89 -9.56
N ASN A 3 -2.16 0.85 -8.31
CA ASN A 3 -2.88 1.38 -7.16
C ASN A 3 -1.95 2.18 -6.25
N ILE A 4 -2.55 3.01 -5.42
CA ILE A 4 -1.86 3.72 -4.35
C ILE A 4 -1.70 2.76 -3.16
N GLY A 5 -0.53 2.83 -2.51
CA GLY A 5 -0.24 2.13 -1.25
C GLY A 5 -0.14 3.10 -0.08
N ASP A 6 -0.07 2.56 1.12
CA ASP A 6 -0.19 3.34 2.37
C ASP A 6 0.91 4.40 2.55
N MET A 7 2.14 4.12 2.10
CA MET A 7 3.24 5.11 2.13
C MET A 7 2.89 6.39 1.36
N LEU A 8 2.28 6.25 0.17
CA LEU A 8 1.91 7.38 -0.68
C LEU A 8 0.64 8.07 -0.18
N GLN A 9 -0.30 7.30 0.38
CA GLN A 9 -1.45 7.87 1.10
C GLN A 9 -0.98 8.75 2.26
N ARG A 10 -0.02 8.26 3.07
CA ARG A 10 0.55 9.01 4.19
C ARG A 10 1.29 10.27 3.74
N LEU A 11 2.14 10.16 2.71
CA LEU A 11 2.86 11.31 2.12
C LEU A 11 1.89 12.40 1.66
N THR A 12 0.79 12.01 1.01
CA THR A 12 -0.17 12.97 0.43
C THR A 12 -1.22 13.46 1.42
N GLY A 13 -1.09 13.11 2.71
CA GLY A 13 -2.07 13.46 3.74
C GLY A 13 -3.47 12.92 3.46
N GLY A 14 -3.58 11.83 2.68
CA GLY A 14 -4.86 11.21 2.31
C GLY A 14 -5.51 11.74 1.04
N ARG A 15 -4.88 12.68 0.31
CA ARG A 15 -5.40 13.12 -1.00
C ARG A 15 -5.44 11.99 -2.02
N LEU A 16 -4.48 11.06 -1.94
CA LEU A 16 -4.44 9.85 -2.76
C LEU A 16 -4.75 8.65 -1.85
N PRO A 17 -5.97 8.08 -1.90
CA PRO A 17 -6.36 7.00 -0.99
C PRO A 17 -5.75 5.65 -1.39
N SER A 18 -5.23 4.93 -0.40
CA SER A 18 -4.89 3.51 -0.47
C SER A 18 -6.16 2.69 -0.28
N THR A 19 -6.58 1.97 -1.32
CA THR A 19 -7.89 1.31 -1.35
C THR A 19 -7.80 -0.19 -1.07
N THR A 20 -8.70 -0.67 -0.23
CA THR A 20 -8.89 -2.10 0.01
C THR A 20 -9.34 -2.79 -1.27
N HIS A 21 -8.67 -3.86 -1.66
CA HIS A 21 -9.02 -4.69 -2.79
C HIS A 21 -8.89 -6.16 -2.44
N ARG A 22 -9.63 -7.03 -3.14
CA ARG A 22 -9.56 -8.48 -2.98
C ARG A 22 -9.68 -9.17 -4.32
N VAL A 23 -9.13 -10.38 -4.39
CA VAL A 23 -9.29 -11.24 -5.56
C VAL A 23 -10.34 -12.29 -5.25
N VAL A 24 -11.43 -12.31 -6.00
CA VAL A 24 -12.52 -13.28 -5.83
C VAL A 24 -12.35 -14.49 -6.73
N ASN A 25 -13.09 -15.55 -6.43
CA ASN A 25 -13.22 -16.71 -7.33
C ASN A 25 -13.79 -16.25 -8.67
N PRO A 26 -13.24 -16.73 -9.81
CA PRO A 26 -13.78 -16.40 -11.12
C PRO A 26 -15.18 -17.04 -11.31
N VAL A 27 -15.89 -16.59 -12.34
CA VAL A 27 -17.14 -17.22 -12.78
C VAL A 27 -16.93 -18.70 -13.15
N PRO A 28 -17.96 -19.58 -13.05
CA PRO A 28 -17.81 -21.02 -13.22
C PRO A 28 -17.07 -21.45 -14.49
N GLU A 29 -17.31 -20.75 -15.60
CA GLU A 29 -16.71 -21.01 -16.92
C GLU A 29 -15.20 -20.80 -16.92
N ARG A 30 -14.70 -19.96 -16.00
CA ARG A 30 -13.28 -19.62 -15.86
C ARG A 30 -12.61 -20.32 -14.68
N ALA A 31 -13.36 -21.05 -13.84
CA ALA A 31 -12.85 -21.71 -12.65
C ALA A 31 -11.88 -22.87 -12.95
N ALA A 32 -11.99 -23.49 -14.12
CA ALA A 32 -11.10 -24.57 -14.55
C ALA A 32 -9.70 -24.10 -15.00
N PHE A 33 -9.49 -22.79 -15.17
CA PHE A 33 -8.25 -22.24 -15.73
C PHE A 33 -7.37 -21.60 -14.66
N PRO A 34 -6.05 -21.85 -14.67
CA PRO A 34 -5.14 -21.20 -13.73
C PRO A 34 -5.05 -19.69 -13.99
N ARG A 35 -4.88 -18.91 -12.92
CA ARG A 35 -4.66 -17.45 -12.97
C ARG A 35 -3.31 -17.12 -12.35
N TYR A 36 -2.38 -16.65 -13.16
CA TYR A 36 -1.07 -16.18 -12.72
C TYR A 36 -1.05 -14.65 -12.60
N SER A 37 -0.33 -14.13 -11.62
CA SER A 37 -0.08 -12.70 -11.43
C SER A 37 1.30 -12.49 -10.82
N THR A 38 2.04 -11.51 -11.31
CA THR A 38 3.38 -11.14 -10.83
C THR A 38 3.37 -9.67 -10.42
N PRO A 39 2.82 -9.34 -9.24
CA PRO A 39 2.75 -7.95 -8.78
C PRO A 39 4.15 -7.41 -8.45
N PHE A 40 4.34 -6.11 -8.70
CA PHE A 40 5.55 -5.39 -8.32
C PHE A 40 5.19 -4.35 -7.26
N PHE A 41 5.84 -4.44 -6.09
CA PHE A 41 5.63 -3.52 -4.98
C PHE A 41 6.74 -2.47 -4.95
N LEU A 42 6.44 -1.27 -5.46
CA LEU A 42 7.35 -0.14 -5.40
C LEU A 42 7.30 0.51 -4.02
N HIS A 43 8.45 0.65 -3.39
CA HIS A 43 8.61 1.32 -2.09
C HIS A 43 9.46 2.57 -2.23
N PHE A 44 9.31 3.51 -1.29
CA PHE A 44 10.34 4.52 -1.09
C PHE A 44 11.67 3.88 -0.67
N ARG A 45 12.76 4.63 -0.81
CA ARG A 45 14.03 4.20 -0.22
C ARG A 45 13.87 4.04 1.30
N PRO A 46 14.54 3.06 1.94
CA PRO A 46 14.43 2.82 3.39
C PRO A 46 14.69 4.08 4.25
N ASP A 47 15.65 4.92 3.84
CA ASP A 47 16.06 6.14 4.54
C ASP A 47 15.25 7.39 4.17
N TYR A 48 14.23 7.25 3.33
CA TYR A 48 13.35 8.36 2.99
C TYR A 48 12.43 8.68 4.17
N ARG A 49 12.45 9.94 4.61
CA ARG A 49 11.55 10.46 5.65
C ARG A 49 10.21 10.85 5.03
N ILE A 50 9.15 10.14 5.39
CA ILE A 50 7.78 10.43 4.97
C ILE A 50 7.24 11.56 5.85
N GLU A 51 7.26 12.78 5.33
CA GLU A 51 6.63 13.95 5.95
C GLU A 51 5.33 14.28 5.20
N THR A 52 4.22 14.41 5.93
CA THR A 52 2.92 14.64 5.29
C THR A 52 2.90 16.00 4.59
N MET A 53 2.51 15.99 3.31
CA MET A 53 2.35 17.19 2.50
C MET A 53 1.12 17.99 2.96
N PRO A 54 1.18 19.33 2.92
CA PRO A 54 0.05 20.17 3.31
C PRO A 54 -1.15 20.02 2.36
N GLY A 55 -2.34 20.27 2.90
CA GLY A 55 -3.60 20.31 2.14
C GLY A 55 -4.30 18.97 1.95
N GLY A 56 -3.89 17.93 2.69
CA GLY A 56 -4.61 16.66 2.78
C GLY A 56 -5.63 16.61 3.93
N PRO A 57 -6.60 15.68 3.88
CA PRO A 57 -7.59 15.47 4.95
C PRO A 57 -7.00 15.03 6.29
N PHE A 58 -5.76 14.55 6.34
CA PHE A 58 -5.08 14.22 7.60
C PHE A 58 -3.62 14.66 7.59
N ASP A 59 -3.08 14.81 8.80
CA ASP A 59 -1.67 15.09 9.06
C ASP A 59 -1.10 13.98 9.97
N ALA A 60 -0.04 13.31 9.51
CA ALA A 60 0.56 12.19 10.22
C ALA A 60 2.00 12.55 10.64
N PRO A 61 2.46 12.15 11.84
CA PRO A 61 3.82 12.42 12.27
C PRO A 61 4.87 11.89 11.27
N PRO A 62 5.99 12.60 11.05
CA PRO A 62 7.07 12.12 10.22
C PRO A 62 7.58 10.74 10.66
N ILE A 63 7.82 9.84 9.70
CA ILE A 63 8.35 8.49 9.94
C ILE A 63 9.30 8.09 8.81
N MET A 64 10.33 7.28 9.09
CA MET A 64 11.14 6.70 8.01
C MET A 64 10.35 5.65 7.25
N ALA A 65 10.59 5.53 5.95
CA ALA A 65 9.91 4.54 5.12
C ALA A 65 10.17 3.11 5.62
N ASP A 66 11.39 2.80 6.07
CA ASP A 66 11.71 1.49 6.64
C ASP A 66 10.94 1.20 7.93
N ASP A 67 10.87 2.17 8.84
CA ASP A 67 10.11 2.04 10.09
C ASP A 67 8.62 1.80 9.80
N TYR A 68 8.06 2.55 8.86
CA TYR A 68 6.65 2.40 8.47
C TYR A 68 6.37 1.05 7.80
N LEU A 69 7.29 0.55 6.97
CA LEU A 69 7.20 -0.80 6.41
C LEU A 69 7.16 -1.86 7.51
N HIS A 70 8.07 -1.79 8.48
CA HIS A 70 8.11 -2.73 9.60
C HIS A 70 6.87 -2.63 10.48
N GLU A 71 6.36 -1.43 10.75
CA GLU A 71 5.09 -1.21 11.44
C GLU A 71 3.95 -1.93 10.71
N ARG A 72 3.88 -1.80 9.38
CA ARG A 72 2.83 -2.46 8.58
C ARG A 72 2.96 -3.96 8.55
N LEU A 73 4.17 -4.49 8.38
CA LEU A 73 4.42 -5.92 8.41
C LEU A 73 4.02 -6.56 9.76
N ARG A 74 4.28 -5.89 10.89
CA ARG A 74 3.85 -6.36 12.22
C ARG A 74 2.33 -6.37 12.37
N GLU A 75 1.64 -5.33 11.93
CA GLU A 75 0.17 -5.28 12.01
C GLU A 75 -0.50 -6.40 11.21
N ILE A 76 0.07 -6.76 10.05
CA ILE A 76 -0.42 -7.88 9.23
C ILE A 76 0.22 -9.23 9.59
N LYS A 77 1.02 -9.29 10.66
CA LYS A 77 1.66 -10.50 11.21
C LYS A 77 2.58 -11.24 10.24
N LEU A 78 3.29 -10.48 9.40
CA LEU A 78 4.38 -10.99 8.56
C LEU A 78 5.76 -10.80 9.20
N LEU A 79 5.83 -10.03 10.29
CA LEU A 79 6.92 -9.90 11.24
C LEU A 79 6.37 -10.00 12.66
#